data_AF-A0A524DXV5-F1
#
_entry.id   AF-A0A524DXV5-F1
#
_cell.length_a   1.000
_cell.length_b   1.000
_cell.length_c   1.000
_cell.angle_alpha   90.00
_cell.angle_beta   90.00
_cell.angle_gamma   90.00
#
_symmetry.space_group_name_H-M   'P 1'
#
loop_
_entity.id
_entity.type
_entity.pdbx_description
1 polymer ?
#
loop_
_entity_poly.entity_id
_entity_poly.type
_entity_poly.pdbx_seq_one_letter_code
_entity_poly.pdbx_strand_id
1 'polypeptide(L)'
;MLTGRQRIRVLILCMIFVFAVPALINQLAIVLNLDINPTDINLYQNANTVEYLYENGSLGHSSRLTLDINVPETKDITTVTATLDSVEITFQVNYTTGHWIDNGVSTSNFTIFWILVQNPMLHGWEFALFENTSIVDPVGLLGPVNATYTLIIGEKKVYWDVYPGMDGAQFSFVINIYDASNVKVGDGLMDSTCGFLEILQGGPNNARIEVISPGNFQVSRNRYMMLWWGLVFTIALPITCFLLMRWRGSDKEVAEEFALLLAVGTSATFIDITIDVWFYARLGYTGMIILHFAAVIGYALVCIRLKYGVKWVIPAFLEVAFIFSITQFVGDPYVPHITAFLGLIVTYLAMLFRSGIDKKKYDGKLDFII
;
A
#
# COMPACT_ATOMS: atom_id res chain seq x y z
N MET A 1 27.72 -20.26 -23.39
CA MET A 1 26.34 -19.77 -23.62
C MET A 1 25.38 -20.43 -22.64
N LEU A 2 24.40 -19.70 -22.11
CA LEU A 2 23.38 -20.25 -21.21
C LEU A 2 22.40 -21.16 -21.99
N THR A 3 22.16 -22.37 -21.50
CA THR A 3 21.09 -23.24 -22.00
C THR A 3 19.71 -22.57 -21.82
N GLY A 4 18.69 -22.99 -22.57
CA GLY A 4 17.33 -22.43 -22.44
C GLY A 4 16.79 -22.50 -21.01
N ARG A 5 17.04 -23.61 -20.29
CA ARG A 5 16.67 -23.77 -18.88
C ARG A 5 17.43 -22.82 -17.95
N GLN A 6 18.71 -22.58 -18.21
CA GLN A 6 19.50 -21.61 -17.43
C GLN A 6 19.01 -20.18 -17.66
N ARG A 7 18.64 -19.82 -18.90
CA ARG A 7 18.07 -18.50 -19.22
C ARG A 7 16.77 -18.24 -18.46
N ILE A 8 15.84 -19.21 -18.45
CA ILE A 8 14.57 -19.09 -17.70
C ILE A 8 14.82 -18.92 -16.21
N ARG A 9 15.75 -19.69 -15.63
CA ARG A 9 16.10 -19.54 -14.20
C ARG A 9 16.64 -18.15 -13.89
N VAL A 10 17.53 -17.63 -14.73
CA VAL A 10 18.05 -16.27 -14.54
C VAL A 10 16.94 -15.23 -14.67
N LEU A 11 16.03 -15.36 -15.65
CA LEU A 11 14.90 -14.46 -15.82
C LEU A 11 13.96 -14.46 -14.60
N ILE A 12 13.65 -15.62 -14.03
CA ILE A 12 12.86 -15.73 -12.78
C ILE A 12 13.62 -15.11 -11.59
N LEU A 13 14.90 -15.42 -11.44
CA LEU A 13 15.72 -14.85 -10.36
C LEU A 13 15.81 -13.33 -10.46
N CYS A 14 15.91 -12.79 -11.67
CA CYS A 14 15.92 -11.35 -11.88
C CYS A 14 14.58 -10.68 -11.54
N MET A 15 13.43 -11.35 -11.69
CA MET A 15 12.15 -10.82 -11.18
C MET A 15 12.13 -10.75 -9.66
N ILE A 16 12.57 -11.82 -8.99
CA ILE A 16 12.68 -11.84 -7.53
C ILE A 16 13.60 -10.69 -7.08
N PHE A 17 14.66 -10.40 -7.84
CA PHE A 17 15.59 -9.30 -7.58
C PHE A 17 14.92 -7.91 -7.61
N VAL A 18 13.95 -7.68 -8.50
CA VAL A 18 13.22 -6.38 -8.58
C VAL A 18 12.44 -6.10 -7.30
N PHE A 19 11.98 -7.12 -6.58
CA PHE A 19 11.31 -6.96 -5.30
C PHE A 19 12.26 -7.05 -4.10
N ALA A 20 13.18 -8.01 -4.15
CA ALA A 20 14.10 -8.30 -3.04
C ALA A 20 15.15 -7.20 -2.85
N VAL A 21 15.60 -6.53 -3.92
CA VAL A 21 16.62 -5.48 -3.80
C VAL A 21 16.09 -4.19 -3.19
N PRO A 22 14.93 -3.64 -3.56
CA PRO A 22 14.34 -2.54 -2.81
C PRO A 22 14.17 -2.87 -1.33
N ALA A 23 13.71 -4.09 -1.01
CA ALA A 23 13.63 -4.55 0.38
C ALA A 23 15.02 -4.59 1.06
N LEU A 24 16.04 -5.10 0.37
CA LEU A 24 17.43 -5.12 0.88
C LEU A 24 18.02 -3.72 1.04
N ILE A 25 17.79 -2.81 0.09
CA ILE A 25 18.23 -1.40 0.17
C ILE A 25 17.57 -0.73 1.38
N ASN A 26 16.28 -0.97 1.61
CA ASN A 26 15.60 -0.50 2.81
C ASN A 26 16.25 -1.07 4.07
N GLN A 27 16.59 -2.36 4.11
CA GLN A 27 17.29 -2.98 5.26
C GLN A 27 18.70 -2.41 5.46
N LEU A 28 19.44 -2.15 4.39
CA LEU A 28 20.76 -1.51 4.47
C LEU A 28 20.65 -0.07 4.95
N ALA A 29 19.63 0.68 4.52
CA ALA A 29 19.38 2.01 5.02
C ALA A 29 19.22 1.99 6.55
N ILE A 30 18.41 1.05 7.09
CA ILE A 30 18.22 0.87 8.54
C ILE A 30 19.55 0.76 9.26
N VAL A 31 20.38 -0.19 8.83
CA VAL A 31 21.68 -0.48 9.44
C VAL A 31 22.62 0.72 9.38
N LEU A 32 22.51 1.52 8.33
CA LEU A 32 23.35 2.70 8.09
C LEU A 32 22.77 4.00 8.69
N ASN A 33 21.62 3.93 9.37
CA ASN A 33 20.93 5.07 9.96
C ASN A 33 20.70 6.25 8.99
N LEU A 34 20.29 5.94 7.75
CA LEU A 34 20.02 6.97 6.75
C LEU A 34 18.64 7.60 6.99
N ASP A 35 18.46 8.88 6.69
CA ASP A 35 17.19 9.64 6.88
C ASP A 35 16.04 9.16 5.95
N ILE A 36 16.29 8.09 5.20
CA ILE A 36 15.37 7.34 4.35
C ILE A 36 14.87 6.04 5.03
N ASN A 37 15.12 5.88 6.32
CA ASN A 37 14.82 4.67 7.09
C ASN A 37 13.32 4.37 7.23
N PRO A 38 12.94 3.07 7.30
CA PRO A 38 11.71 2.70 7.98
C PRO A 38 11.79 3.20 9.41
N THR A 39 10.85 4.03 9.79
CA THR A 39 10.56 4.34 11.19
C THR A 39 9.20 3.72 11.53
N ASP A 40 8.94 3.56 12.82
CA ASP A 40 7.56 3.49 13.27
C ASP A 40 6.91 4.84 12.95
N ILE A 41 5.75 4.80 12.31
CA ILE A 41 5.04 6.00 11.95
C ILE A 41 4.40 6.54 13.23
N ASN A 42 4.47 7.83 13.46
CA ASN A 42 3.74 8.47 14.54
C ASN A 42 3.13 9.77 14.00
N LEU A 43 1.80 9.87 14.09
CA LEU A 43 1.03 11.04 13.66
C LEU A 43 1.55 12.35 14.28
N TYR A 44 2.08 12.26 15.49
CA TYR A 44 2.43 13.41 16.33
C TYR A 44 3.87 13.88 16.20
N GLN A 45 4.68 13.29 15.32
CA GLN A 45 6.10 13.67 15.17
C GLN A 45 6.36 14.85 14.24
N ASN A 46 5.36 15.24 13.44
CA ASN A 46 5.49 16.37 12.51
C ASN A 46 4.32 17.32 12.69
N ALA A 47 4.58 18.62 12.48
CA ALA A 47 3.52 19.61 12.42
C ALA A 47 2.58 19.26 11.26
N ASN A 48 1.29 19.10 11.56
CA ASN A 48 0.30 18.64 10.60
C ASN A 48 -1.12 19.05 11.02
N THR A 49 -2.02 19.15 10.05
CA THR A 49 -3.45 19.37 10.29
C THR A 49 -4.23 18.22 9.68
N VAL A 50 -5.00 17.52 10.52
CA VAL A 50 -5.91 16.45 10.08
C VAL A 50 -7.33 17.00 10.09
N GLU A 51 -8.09 16.74 9.04
CA GLU A 51 -9.49 17.15 8.94
C GLU A 51 -10.42 15.93 8.87
N TYR A 52 -11.46 15.95 9.69
CA TYR A 52 -12.56 15.00 9.69
C TYR A 52 -13.88 15.72 9.40
N LEU A 53 -14.74 15.07 8.61
CA LEU A 53 -16.17 15.37 8.58
C LEU A 53 -16.75 14.83 9.88
N TYR A 54 -17.44 15.68 10.65
CA TYR A 54 -18.18 15.28 11.84
C TYR A 54 -19.68 15.36 11.57
N GLU A 55 -20.41 14.33 11.94
CA GLU A 55 -21.86 14.25 11.84
C GLU A 55 -22.43 13.90 13.21
N ASN A 56 -23.24 14.79 13.78
CA ASN A 56 -24.00 14.53 14.99
C ASN A 56 -25.33 13.87 14.60
N GLY A 57 -25.42 12.55 14.74
CA GLY A 57 -26.61 11.78 14.37
C GLY A 57 -27.88 12.21 15.12
N SER A 58 -27.74 12.60 16.39
CA SER A 58 -28.89 13.05 17.21
C SER A 58 -29.44 14.41 16.80
N LEU A 59 -28.59 15.32 16.32
CA LEU A 59 -28.98 16.67 15.93
C LEU A 59 -29.16 16.84 14.41
N GLY A 60 -28.75 15.86 13.60
CA GLY A 60 -28.71 15.96 12.14
C GLY A 60 -27.80 17.09 11.66
N HIS A 61 -26.77 17.42 12.45
CA HIS A 61 -25.84 18.51 12.18
C HIS A 61 -24.51 17.96 11.69
N SER A 62 -23.94 18.57 10.65
CA SER A 62 -22.62 18.23 10.13
C SER A 62 -21.69 19.43 10.24
N SER A 63 -20.47 19.18 10.70
CA SER A 63 -19.43 20.18 10.82
C SER A 63 -18.05 19.56 10.57
N ARG A 64 -16.98 20.31 10.89
CA ARG A 64 -15.61 19.83 10.75
C ARG A 64 -15.00 19.64 12.12
N LEU A 65 -14.35 18.51 12.30
CA LEU A 65 -13.39 18.29 13.38
C LEU A 65 -11.98 18.44 12.79
N THR A 66 -11.20 19.37 13.32
CA THR A 66 -9.82 19.58 12.90
C THR A 66 -8.87 19.24 14.04
N LEU A 67 -7.78 18.53 13.74
CA LEU A 67 -6.69 18.29 14.68
C LEU A 67 -5.44 19.03 14.20
N ASP A 68 -5.07 20.08 14.91
CA ASP A 68 -3.85 20.84 14.66
C ASP A 68 -2.74 20.34 15.58
N ILE A 69 -1.75 19.68 14.98
CA ILE A 69 -0.62 19.04 15.66
C ILE A 69 0.55 20.02 15.65
N ASN A 70 0.95 20.48 16.83
CA ASN A 70 2.07 21.37 17.02
C ASN A 70 3.21 20.67 17.78
N VAL A 71 4.34 20.52 17.09
CA VAL A 71 5.53 19.84 17.59
C VAL A 71 6.51 20.89 18.12
N PRO A 72 6.79 20.93 19.44
CA PRO A 72 7.73 21.88 20.01
C PRO A 72 9.18 21.48 19.68
N GLU A 73 10.08 22.46 19.76
CA GLU A 73 11.50 22.30 19.44
C GLU A 73 12.20 21.22 20.25
N THR A 74 11.76 20.97 21.49
CA THR A 74 12.39 20.02 22.41
C THR A 74 12.04 18.55 22.12
N LYS A 75 11.03 18.28 21.28
CA LYS A 75 10.63 16.93 20.84
C LYS A 75 10.35 15.91 21.96
N ASP A 76 9.83 16.36 23.08
CA ASP A 76 9.41 15.47 24.18
C ASP A 76 7.89 15.22 24.18
N ILE A 77 7.14 16.30 23.99
CA ILE A 77 5.67 16.34 24.08
C ILE A 77 5.14 17.03 22.83
N THR A 78 4.19 16.41 22.14
CA THR A 78 3.44 17.08 21.07
C THR A 78 2.13 17.59 21.63
N THR A 79 1.80 18.85 21.33
CA THR A 79 0.52 19.44 21.71
C THR A 79 -0.42 19.38 20.52
N VAL A 80 -1.63 18.91 20.74
CA VAL A 80 -2.66 18.79 19.70
C VAL A 80 -3.85 19.64 20.12
N THR A 81 -4.35 20.45 19.19
CA THR A 81 -5.58 21.23 19.37
C THR A 81 -6.66 20.62 18.49
N ALA A 82 -7.68 20.05 19.11
CA ALA A 82 -8.88 19.59 18.44
C ALA A 82 -9.93 20.69 18.42
N THR A 83 -10.43 21.04 17.24
CA THR A 83 -11.46 22.07 17.06
C THR A 83 -12.73 21.42 16.51
N LEU A 84 -13.82 21.49 17.27
CA LEU A 84 -15.15 21.01 16.88
C LEU A 84 -16.19 22.09 17.19
N ASP A 85 -16.95 22.54 16.19
CA ASP A 85 -18.00 23.57 16.36
C ASP A 85 -17.51 24.86 17.05
N SER A 86 -16.27 25.28 16.77
CA SER A 86 -15.58 26.41 17.42
C SER A 86 -15.17 26.19 18.88
N VAL A 87 -15.37 24.98 19.42
CA VAL A 87 -14.82 24.57 20.71
C VAL A 87 -13.42 24.01 20.46
N GLU A 88 -12.43 24.61 21.13
CA GLU A 88 -11.04 24.15 21.09
C GLU A 88 -10.74 23.31 22.33
N ILE A 89 -10.21 22.12 22.11
CA ILE A 89 -9.77 21.19 23.16
C ILE A 89 -8.30 20.86 22.90
N THR A 90 -7.45 21.23 23.85
CA THR A 90 -6.02 20.95 23.77
C THR A 90 -5.67 19.73 24.59
N PHE A 91 -4.87 18.83 24.01
CA PHE A 91 -4.31 17.69 24.70
C PHE A 91 -2.84 17.46 24.33
N GLN A 92 -2.18 16.59 25.09
CA GLN A 92 -0.76 16.32 24.95
C GLN A 92 -0.50 14.83 24.76
N VAL A 93 0.48 14.54 23.92
CA VAL A 93 0.95 13.18 23.65
C VAL A 93 2.47 13.14 23.63
N ASN A 94 3.06 11.98 23.90
CA ASN A 94 4.48 11.77 23.81
C ASN A 94 4.93 11.86 22.34
N TYR A 95 5.95 12.68 22.07
CA TYR A 95 6.46 12.88 20.71
C TYR A 95 6.97 11.58 20.08
N THR A 96 7.61 10.70 20.86
CA THR A 96 8.22 9.48 20.33
C THR A 96 7.19 8.38 20.17
N THR A 97 6.41 8.10 21.21
CA THR A 97 5.51 6.93 21.27
C THR A 97 4.07 7.22 20.85
N GLY A 98 3.65 8.49 20.86
CA GLY A 98 2.26 8.90 20.63
C GLY A 98 1.31 8.54 21.79
N HIS A 99 1.84 8.10 22.94
CA HIS A 99 1.04 7.85 24.13
C HIS A 99 0.47 9.15 24.71
N TRP A 100 -0.73 9.06 25.26
CA TRP A 100 -1.38 10.12 26.01
C TRP A 100 -0.53 10.59 27.19
N ILE A 101 -0.45 11.92 27.37
CA ILE A 101 0.16 12.54 28.53
C ILE A 101 -0.92 13.02 29.50
N ASP A 102 -0.88 12.47 30.71
CA ASP A 102 -1.73 12.90 31.81
C ASP A 102 -0.87 13.64 32.85
N ASN A 103 -1.21 14.91 33.11
CA ASN A 103 -0.49 15.77 34.06
C ASN A 103 1.04 15.79 33.88
N GLY A 104 1.50 15.82 32.62
CA GLY A 104 2.93 15.86 32.28
C GLY A 104 3.64 14.52 32.32
N VAL A 105 2.93 13.41 32.59
CA VAL A 105 3.49 12.06 32.61
C VAL A 105 2.92 11.24 31.45
N SER A 106 3.81 10.59 30.69
CA SER A 106 3.40 9.66 29.63
C SER A 106 2.72 8.44 30.25
N THR A 107 1.51 8.15 29.78
CA THR A 107 0.77 6.94 30.13
C THR A 107 1.08 5.80 29.13
N SER A 108 0.36 4.67 29.25
CA SER A 108 0.33 3.60 28.25
C SER A 108 -0.87 3.69 27.31
N ASN A 109 -1.70 4.73 27.42
CA ASN A 109 -2.89 4.89 26.60
C ASN A 109 -2.54 5.59 25.30
N PHE A 110 -3.20 5.24 24.21
CA PHE A 110 -3.19 6.01 22.97
C PHE A 110 -4.37 6.99 22.93
N THR A 111 -4.45 7.81 21.90
CA THR A 111 -5.64 8.61 21.58
C THR A 111 -6.58 7.80 20.68
N ILE A 112 -7.87 8.11 20.67
CA ILE A 112 -8.80 7.51 19.69
C ILE A 112 -8.43 7.76 18.22
N PHE A 113 -7.70 8.84 17.92
CA PHE A 113 -7.34 9.23 16.54
C PHE A 113 -6.18 8.43 15.95
N TRP A 114 -5.36 7.83 16.80
CA TRP A 114 -4.14 7.17 16.37
C TRP A 114 -3.64 6.17 17.40
N ILE A 115 -3.25 4.98 16.95
CA ILE A 115 -2.55 3.96 17.74
C ILE A 115 -1.21 3.61 17.08
N LEU A 116 -0.24 3.16 17.87
CA LEU A 116 1.03 2.69 17.32
C LEU A 116 0.83 1.36 16.60
N VAL A 117 1.10 1.37 15.30
CA VAL A 117 1.36 0.16 14.53
C VAL A 117 2.87 0.05 14.31
N GLN A 118 3.46 -1.02 14.85
CA GLN A 118 4.87 -1.32 14.63
C GLN A 118 5.13 -1.63 13.16
N ASN A 119 6.19 -1.03 12.63
CA ASN A 119 6.62 -1.26 11.26
C ASN A 119 7.18 -2.69 11.14
N PRO A 120 6.58 -3.58 10.31
CA PRO A 120 7.00 -4.97 10.21
C PRO A 120 8.41 -5.13 9.61
N MET A 121 8.95 -4.09 8.97
CA MET A 121 10.34 -4.08 8.50
C MET A 121 11.35 -3.84 9.60
N LEU A 122 10.93 -3.25 10.73
CA LEU A 122 11.77 -3.03 11.92
C LEU A 122 11.62 -4.15 12.94
N HIS A 123 10.38 -4.58 13.17
CA HIS A 123 10.02 -5.47 14.28
C HIS A 123 9.67 -6.90 13.84
N GLY A 124 9.72 -7.18 12.53
CA GLY A 124 9.33 -8.47 11.95
C GLY A 124 7.82 -8.56 11.63
N TRP A 125 7.38 -9.71 11.11
CA TRP A 125 5.96 -9.94 10.75
C TRP A 125 5.06 -10.19 11.97
N GLU A 126 5.60 -10.06 13.18
CA GLU A 126 4.80 -10.00 14.39
C GLU A 126 4.08 -8.65 14.39
N PHE A 127 2.87 -8.63 13.84
CA PHE A 127 1.93 -7.54 14.03
C PHE A 127 1.55 -7.52 15.52
N ALA A 128 2.39 -6.95 16.37
CA ALA A 128 2.11 -6.74 17.78
C ALA A 128 1.13 -5.57 17.92
N LEU A 129 -0.09 -5.76 17.43
CA LEU A 129 -1.22 -4.95 17.84
C LEU A 129 -1.85 -5.66 19.02
N PHE A 130 -1.80 -5.00 20.17
CA PHE A 130 -2.38 -5.52 21.39
C PHE A 130 -3.89 -5.73 21.14
N GLU A 131 -4.36 -6.97 21.23
CA GLU A 131 -5.77 -7.34 21.00
C GLU A 131 -6.74 -6.44 21.79
N ASN A 132 -6.29 -5.97 22.95
CA ASN A 132 -6.93 -4.94 23.74
C ASN A 132 -5.97 -3.75 23.89
N THR A 133 -6.35 -2.60 23.34
CA THR A 133 -5.56 -1.36 23.43
C THR A 133 -6.35 -0.31 24.19
N SER A 134 -5.74 0.30 25.20
CA SER A 134 -6.37 1.39 25.97
C SER A 134 -6.25 2.71 25.21
N ILE A 135 -7.37 3.39 25.00
CA ILE A 135 -7.46 4.64 24.23
C ILE A 135 -8.17 5.73 25.04
N VAL A 136 -7.82 6.98 24.82
CA VAL A 136 -8.47 8.16 25.42
C VAL A 136 -9.19 8.94 24.33
N ASP A 137 -10.43 9.34 24.60
CA ASP A 137 -11.22 10.25 23.77
C ASP A 137 -11.09 11.69 24.31
N PRO A 138 -10.22 12.53 23.74
CA PRO A 138 -10.00 13.87 24.25
C PRO A 138 -11.14 14.84 23.93
N VAL A 139 -12.02 14.52 22.98
CA VAL A 139 -13.08 15.43 22.50
C VAL A 139 -14.46 15.05 23.01
N GLY A 140 -14.65 13.82 23.51
CA GLY A 140 -15.94 13.33 23.99
C GLY A 140 -16.88 12.92 22.86
N LEU A 141 -16.35 12.32 21.79
CA LEU A 141 -17.13 11.76 20.68
C LEU A 141 -17.96 10.54 21.14
N LEU A 142 -17.37 9.70 21.99
CA LEU A 142 -17.95 8.44 22.47
C LEU A 142 -18.62 8.56 23.84
N GLY A 143 -18.45 9.69 24.53
CA GLY A 143 -18.94 9.90 25.88
C GLY A 143 -18.31 11.14 26.53
N PRO A 144 -17.98 11.10 27.83
CA PRO A 144 -17.32 12.23 28.50
C PRO A 144 -15.95 12.55 27.89
N VAL A 145 -15.60 13.83 27.91
CA VAL A 145 -14.26 14.33 27.53
C VAL A 145 -13.17 13.67 28.39
N ASN A 146 -12.08 13.26 27.76
CA ASN A 146 -10.94 12.55 28.34
C ASN A 146 -11.28 11.18 28.97
N ALA A 147 -12.42 10.58 28.59
CA ALA A 147 -12.74 9.23 29.04
C ALA A 147 -11.82 8.19 28.37
N THR A 148 -11.50 7.15 29.13
CA THR A 148 -10.70 6.01 28.66
C THR A 148 -11.61 4.87 28.23
N TYR A 149 -11.25 4.23 27.12
CA TYR A 149 -11.95 3.10 26.51
C TYR A 149 -10.99 1.98 26.17
N THR A 150 -11.53 0.80 25.91
CA THR A 150 -10.79 -0.33 25.36
C THR A 150 -11.14 -0.51 23.89
N LEU A 151 -10.14 -0.38 23.03
CA LEU A 151 -10.20 -0.70 21.61
C LEU A 151 -9.86 -2.17 21.42
N ILE A 152 -10.75 -2.90 20.74
CA ILE A 152 -10.57 -4.29 20.34
C ILE A 152 -10.60 -4.37 18.82
N ILE A 153 -9.55 -4.93 18.23
CA ILE A 153 -9.49 -5.20 16.80
C ILE A 153 -10.34 -6.43 16.51
N GLY A 154 -11.47 -6.25 15.84
CA GLY A 154 -12.41 -7.32 15.55
C GLY A 154 -12.04 -8.10 14.29
N GLU A 155 -11.97 -7.41 13.15
CA GLU A 155 -11.73 -8.03 11.84
C GLU A 155 -10.67 -7.26 11.06
N LYS A 156 -9.83 -7.98 10.31
CA LYS A 156 -9.00 -7.37 9.27
C LYS A 156 -9.83 -7.31 8.00
N LYS A 157 -10.19 -6.10 7.57
CA LYS A 157 -10.89 -5.88 6.30
C LYS A 157 -9.98 -5.16 5.34
N VAL A 158 -9.89 -5.66 4.13
CA VAL A 158 -9.19 -4.94 3.07
C VAL A 158 -10.13 -3.86 2.56
N TYR A 159 -10.20 -2.74 3.29
CA TYR A 159 -10.73 -1.50 2.77
C TYR A 159 -9.61 -0.88 1.95
N TRP A 160 -9.64 -1.18 0.67
CA TRP A 160 -8.80 -0.54 -0.32
C TRP A 160 -9.31 0.88 -0.41
N ASP A 161 -8.54 1.81 0.16
CA ASP A 161 -9.01 3.13 0.47
C ASP A 161 -9.57 3.90 -0.75
N VAL A 162 -10.69 4.60 -0.51
CA VAL A 162 -11.28 5.62 -1.39
C VAL A 162 -10.94 7.03 -0.87
N TYR A 163 -10.24 7.14 0.27
CA TYR A 163 -9.93 8.40 0.93
C TYR A 163 -8.65 9.05 0.38
N PRO A 164 -8.69 10.36 0.04
CA PRO A 164 -7.53 11.07 -0.47
C PRO A 164 -6.36 11.11 0.52
N GLY A 165 -5.15 10.75 0.07
CA GLY A 165 -3.91 10.96 0.83
C GLY A 165 -3.39 9.76 1.62
N MET A 166 -4.13 8.66 1.70
CA MET A 166 -3.71 7.40 2.33
C MET A 166 -2.95 6.48 1.35
N ASP A 167 -2.15 7.09 0.46
CA ASP A 167 -1.38 6.38 -0.56
C ASP A 167 -0.45 5.34 0.11
N GLY A 168 -0.58 4.09 -0.30
CA GLY A 168 0.17 2.98 0.26
C GLY A 168 -0.63 2.07 1.18
N ALA A 169 -1.72 2.53 1.82
CA ALA A 169 -2.51 1.72 2.78
C ALA A 169 -2.94 0.35 2.19
N GLN A 170 -2.85 -0.72 2.98
CA GLN A 170 -3.13 -2.09 2.50
C GLN A 170 -4.53 -2.57 2.85
N PHE A 171 -4.90 -2.39 4.11
CA PHE A 171 -6.14 -2.88 4.71
C PHE A 171 -6.42 -2.05 5.97
N SER A 172 -7.66 -2.06 6.42
CA SER A 172 -8.08 -1.38 7.64
C SER A 172 -8.50 -2.41 8.68
N PHE A 173 -8.30 -2.07 9.94
CA PHE A 173 -8.86 -2.81 11.06
C PHE A 173 -10.26 -2.31 11.33
N VAL A 174 -11.22 -3.24 11.36
CA VAL A 174 -12.49 -2.97 12.02
C VAL A 174 -12.25 -3.00 13.51
N ILE A 175 -12.39 -1.85 14.14
CA ILE A 175 -12.21 -1.69 15.57
C ILE A 175 -13.58 -1.62 16.26
N ASN A 176 -13.66 -2.21 17.46
CA ASN A 176 -14.81 -2.08 18.35
C ASN A 176 -14.32 -1.43 19.64
N ILE A 177 -15.08 -0.47 20.14
CA ILE A 177 -14.68 0.32 21.31
C ILE A 177 -15.66 0.07 22.46
N TYR A 178 -15.11 -0.27 23.62
CA TYR A 178 -15.84 -0.63 24.81
C TYR A 178 -15.53 0.34 25.95
N ASP A 179 -16.55 0.68 26.73
CA ASP A 179 -16.38 1.46 27.95
C ASP A 179 -15.83 0.63 29.12
N ALA A 180 -15.63 1.27 30.27
CA ALA A 180 -15.17 0.60 31.49
C ALA A 180 -16.14 -0.47 32.03
N SER A 181 -17.41 -0.46 31.59
CA SER A 181 -18.42 -1.48 31.91
C SER A 181 -18.47 -2.61 30.88
N ASN A 182 -17.53 -2.63 29.92
CA ASN A 182 -17.45 -3.58 28.82
C ASN A 182 -18.68 -3.54 27.88
N VAL A 183 -19.34 -2.38 27.77
CA VAL A 183 -20.41 -2.13 26.82
C VAL A 183 -19.81 -1.54 25.56
N LYS A 184 -20.17 -2.08 24.38
CA LYS A 184 -19.74 -1.51 23.10
C LYS A 184 -20.37 -0.12 22.94
N VAL A 185 -19.55 0.91 22.86
CA VAL A 185 -19.96 2.31 22.71
C VAL A 185 -19.72 2.85 21.30
N GLY A 186 -18.89 2.19 20.50
CA GLY A 186 -18.63 2.60 19.13
C GLY A 186 -17.86 1.56 18.33
N ASP A 187 -17.72 1.84 17.04
CA ASP A 187 -16.90 1.10 16.11
C ASP A 187 -16.31 2.01 15.03
N GLY A 188 -15.30 1.53 14.34
CA GLY A 188 -14.58 2.33 13.38
C GLY A 188 -13.68 1.53 12.45
N LEU A 189 -12.97 2.27 11.61
CA LEU A 189 -11.91 1.80 10.74
C LEU A 189 -10.63 2.54 11.07
N MET A 190 -9.55 1.78 11.27
CA MET A 190 -8.19 2.30 11.41
C MET A 190 -7.30 1.70 10.34
N ASP A 191 -6.45 2.52 9.71
CA ASP A 191 -5.47 2.01 8.76
C ASP A 191 -4.50 1.06 9.46
N SER A 192 -4.31 -0.12 8.87
CA SER A 192 -3.45 -1.15 9.46
C SER A 192 -1.96 -0.90 9.31
N THR A 193 -1.57 0.10 8.53
CA THR A 193 -0.16 0.40 8.28
C THR A 193 0.40 1.36 9.31
N CYS A 194 -0.40 2.36 9.68
CA CYS A 194 0.03 3.47 10.50
C CYS A 194 -0.85 3.70 11.72
N GLY A 195 -1.97 2.97 11.87
CA GLY A 195 -2.85 3.06 13.04
C GLY A 195 -3.69 4.33 13.09
N PHE A 196 -3.77 5.05 11.98
CA PHE A 196 -4.55 6.27 11.83
C PHE A 196 -6.05 5.96 11.75
N LEU A 197 -6.88 6.72 12.46
CA LEU A 197 -8.33 6.58 12.43
C LEU A 197 -8.92 7.16 11.14
N GLU A 198 -9.60 6.33 10.35
CA GLU A 198 -10.27 6.70 9.11
C GLU A 198 -11.74 7.05 9.36
N ILE A 199 -12.43 6.19 10.12
CA ILE A 199 -13.84 6.33 10.46
C ILE A 199 -14.05 5.95 11.92
N LEU A 200 -14.91 6.67 12.62
CA LEU A 200 -15.46 6.28 13.91
C LEU A 200 -16.94 6.60 13.94
N GLN A 201 -17.77 5.70 14.46
CA GLN A 201 -19.15 5.98 14.78
C GLN A 201 -19.52 5.48 16.18
N GLY A 202 -20.50 6.12 16.79
CA GLY A 202 -21.12 5.68 18.03
C GLY A 202 -21.26 6.80 19.05
N GLY A 203 -21.16 6.45 20.32
CA GLY A 203 -21.38 7.36 21.43
C GLY A 203 -22.85 7.74 21.64
N PRO A 204 -23.14 8.55 22.66
CA PRO A 204 -24.50 8.91 23.05
C PRO A 204 -25.23 9.75 22.00
N ASN A 205 -24.48 10.48 21.16
CA ASN A 205 -25.05 11.33 20.10
C ASN A 205 -25.10 10.63 18.74
N ASN A 206 -24.77 9.34 18.68
CA ASN A 206 -24.53 8.61 17.43
C ASN A 206 -23.63 9.44 16.49
N ALA A 207 -22.54 9.97 17.05
CA ALA A 207 -21.58 10.77 16.33
C ALA A 207 -20.89 9.89 15.30
N ARG A 208 -20.62 10.44 14.12
CA ARG A 208 -19.79 9.82 13.09
C ARG A 208 -18.71 10.81 12.68
N ILE A 209 -17.46 10.35 12.65
CA ILE A 209 -16.37 11.07 12.01
C ILE A 209 -15.79 10.25 10.87
N GLU A 210 -15.39 10.93 9.81
CA GLU A 210 -14.79 10.35 8.61
C GLU A 210 -13.67 11.28 8.12
N VAL A 211 -12.51 10.72 7.81
CA VAL A 211 -11.36 11.51 7.37
C VAL A 211 -11.68 12.23 6.05
N ILE A 212 -11.48 13.54 6.02
CA ILE A 212 -11.48 14.36 4.81
C ILE A 212 -10.05 14.46 4.26
N SER A 213 -9.10 14.71 5.17
CA SER A 213 -7.70 14.91 4.82
C SER A 213 -6.80 14.47 5.98
N PRO A 214 -5.85 13.55 5.76
CA PRO A 214 -4.81 13.23 6.74
C PRO A 214 -3.72 14.33 6.83
N GLY A 215 -3.83 15.39 6.02
CA GLY A 215 -2.85 16.46 5.93
C GLY A 215 -1.57 16.02 5.20
N ASN A 216 -0.42 16.47 5.70
CA ASN A 216 0.92 16.08 5.24
C ASN A 216 1.47 14.86 6.02
N PHE A 217 0.62 14.14 6.74
CA PHE A 217 1.02 12.93 7.45
C PHE A 217 1.58 11.90 6.47
N GLN A 218 2.80 11.43 6.75
CA GLN A 218 3.49 10.54 5.85
C GLN A 218 3.14 9.10 6.16
N VAL A 219 2.38 8.47 5.26
CA VAL A 219 2.22 7.02 5.21
C VAL A 219 3.59 6.37 4.93
N SER A 220 3.82 5.15 5.42
CA SER A 220 5.10 4.44 5.44
C SER A 220 6.03 4.76 4.26
N ARG A 221 7.07 5.57 4.50
CA ARG A 221 8.08 6.00 3.51
C ARG A 221 8.69 4.83 2.72
N ASN A 222 8.70 3.63 3.31
CA ASN A 222 9.24 2.41 2.72
C ASN A 222 8.57 2.02 1.40
N ARG A 223 7.27 2.30 1.26
CA ARG A 223 6.50 1.91 0.09
C ARG A 223 6.86 2.79 -1.10
N TYR A 224 7.01 4.09 -0.89
CA TYR A 224 7.51 5.01 -1.92
C TYR A 224 8.96 4.72 -2.31
N MET A 225 9.79 4.31 -1.36
CA MET A 225 11.15 3.82 -1.69
C MET A 225 11.09 2.56 -2.56
N MET A 226 10.19 1.62 -2.27
CA MET A 226 9.96 0.45 -3.11
C MET A 226 9.48 0.83 -4.51
N LEU A 227 8.61 1.83 -4.63
CA LEU A 227 8.15 2.39 -5.92
C LEU A 227 9.33 2.92 -6.74
N TRP A 228 10.14 3.83 -6.17
CA TRP A 228 11.23 4.48 -6.89
C TRP A 228 12.34 3.51 -7.28
N TRP A 229 12.79 2.68 -6.33
CA TRP A 229 13.83 1.70 -6.62
C TRP A 229 13.32 0.60 -7.55
N GLY A 230 12.07 0.15 -7.38
CA GLY A 230 11.43 -0.79 -8.29
C GLY A 230 11.39 -0.26 -9.73
N LEU A 231 11.05 1.02 -9.93
CA LEU A 231 11.08 1.66 -11.24
C LEU A 231 12.50 1.71 -11.83
N VAL A 232 13.49 2.12 -11.03
CA VAL A 232 14.90 2.16 -11.44
C VAL A 232 15.37 0.79 -11.88
N PHE A 233 15.11 -0.27 -11.11
CA PHE A 233 15.52 -1.63 -11.47
C PHE A 233 14.76 -2.17 -12.67
N THR A 234 13.47 -1.87 -12.80
CA THR A 234 12.66 -2.25 -13.97
C THR A 234 13.25 -1.72 -15.27
N ILE A 235 13.84 -0.51 -15.27
CA ILE A 235 14.47 0.10 -16.44
C ILE A 235 15.93 -0.32 -16.60
N ALA A 236 16.73 -0.21 -15.53
CA ALA A 236 18.19 -0.37 -15.59
C ALA A 236 18.61 -1.83 -15.80
N LEU A 237 17.88 -2.79 -15.24
CA LEU A 237 18.26 -4.19 -15.28
C LEU A 237 18.22 -4.79 -16.70
N PRO A 238 17.15 -4.61 -17.50
CA PRO A 238 17.14 -5.02 -18.92
C PRO A 238 18.28 -4.43 -19.74
N ILE A 239 18.55 -3.14 -19.59
CA ILE A 239 19.61 -2.42 -20.31
C ILE A 239 20.98 -2.96 -19.92
N THR A 240 21.23 -3.12 -18.62
CA THR A 240 22.50 -3.61 -18.10
C THR A 240 22.75 -5.05 -18.56
N CYS A 241 21.75 -5.93 -18.47
CA CYS A 241 21.86 -7.31 -18.96
C CYS A 241 22.12 -7.36 -20.47
N PHE A 242 21.45 -6.52 -21.27
CA PHE A 242 21.71 -6.41 -22.70
C PHE A 242 23.17 -6.05 -22.98
N LEU A 243 23.66 -4.97 -22.37
CA LEU A 243 25.03 -4.48 -22.57
C LEU A 243 26.07 -5.52 -22.12
N LEU A 244 25.85 -6.18 -20.97
CA LEU A 244 26.74 -7.23 -20.47
C LEU A 244 26.77 -8.45 -21.39
N MET A 245 25.62 -8.88 -21.92
CA MET A 245 25.56 -10.00 -22.87
C MET A 245 26.27 -9.66 -24.18
N ARG A 246 26.10 -8.43 -24.68
CA ARG A 246 26.79 -7.93 -25.88
C ARG A 246 28.30 -7.84 -25.65
N TRP A 247 28.73 -7.32 -24.51
CA TRP A 247 30.14 -7.24 -24.14
C TRP A 247 30.81 -8.61 -24.01
N ARG A 248 30.08 -9.62 -23.49
CA ARG A 248 30.57 -11.01 -23.42
C ARG A 248 30.46 -11.79 -24.73
N GLY A 249 30.15 -11.12 -25.85
CA GLY A 249 30.14 -11.73 -27.18
C GLY A 249 28.89 -12.58 -27.47
N SER A 250 27.78 -12.37 -26.77
CA SER A 250 26.51 -13.03 -27.13
C SER A 250 25.94 -12.43 -28.41
N ASP A 251 25.29 -13.26 -29.23
CA ASP A 251 24.59 -12.83 -30.43
C ASP A 251 23.56 -11.75 -30.10
N LYS A 252 23.44 -10.76 -31.01
CA LYS A 252 22.55 -9.62 -30.82
C LYS A 252 21.11 -10.08 -30.58
N GLU A 253 20.62 -11.03 -31.37
CA GLU A 253 19.25 -11.56 -31.25
C GLU A 253 19.01 -12.22 -29.89
N VAL A 254 20.00 -12.95 -29.37
CA VAL A 254 19.90 -13.63 -28.06
C VAL A 254 19.92 -12.61 -26.93
N ALA A 255 20.77 -11.59 -27.03
CA ALA A 255 20.83 -10.51 -26.05
C ALA A 255 19.53 -9.67 -26.06
N GLU A 256 18.98 -9.38 -27.24
CA GLU A 256 17.70 -8.67 -27.40
C GLU A 256 16.53 -9.48 -26.84
N GLU A 257 16.41 -10.77 -27.19
CA GLU A 257 15.36 -11.65 -26.65
C GLU A 257 15.41 -11.71 -25.13
N PHE A 258 16.60 -11.87 -24.55
CA PHE A 258 16.77 -11.89 -23.10
C PHE A 258 16.38 -10.57 -22.45
N ALA A 259 16.84 -9.44 -22.99
CA ALA A 259 16.55 -8.12 -22.43
C ALA A 259 15.06 -7.75 -22.52
N LEU A 260 14.40 -8.08 -23.64
CA LEU A 260 12.97 -7.84 -23.80
C LEU A 260 12.13 -8.69 -22.86
N LEU A 261 12.46 -9.98 -22.70
CA LEU A 261 11.79 -10.83 -21.71
C LEU A 261 12.02 -10.30 -20.30
N LEU A 262 13.23 -9.85 -20.01
CA LEU A 262 13.52 -9.28 -18.71
C LEU A 262 12.70 -8.00 -18.46
N ALA A 263 12.61 -7.10 -19.43
CA ALA A 263 11.80 -5.88 -19.34
C ALA A 263 10.33 -6.19 -19.07
N VAL A 264 9.75 -7.18 -19.76
CA VAL A 264 8.37 -7.63 -19.54
C VAL A 264 8.20 -8.22 -18.14
N GLY A 265 9.12 -9.06 -17.69
CA GLY A 265 9.06 -9.69 -16.37
C GLY A 265 9.19 -8.68 -15.23
N THR A 266 10.14 -7.74 -15.34
CA THR A 266 10.33 -6.69 -14.34
C THR A 266 9.14 -5.73 -14.30
N SER A 267 8.59 -5.32 -15.45
CA SER A 267 7.39 -4.46 -15.47
C SER A 267 6.15 -5.18 -14.96
N ALA A 268 5.95 -6.46 -15.29
CA ALA A 268 4.81 -7.24 -14.79
C ALA A 268 4.86 -7.35 -13.26
N THR A 269 6.04 -7.65 -12.71
CA THR A 269 6.23 -7.73 -11.26
C THR A 269 5.99 -6.38 -10.60
N PHE A 270 6.51 -5.31 -11.19
CA PHE A 270 6.37 -3.97 -10.63
C PHE A 270 4.92 -3.49 -10.67
N ILE A 271 4.19 -3.72 -11.76
CA ILE A 271 2.79 -3.32 -11.85
C ILE A 271 1.94 -4.17 -10.87
N ASP A 272 1.93 -5.49 -11.04
CA ASP A 272 1.04 -6.40 -10.28
C ASP A 272 1.33 -6.40 -8.77
N ILE A 273 2.61 -6.35 -8.37
CA ILE A 273 3.00 -6.48 -6.95
C ILE A 273 3.25 -5.13 -6.29
N THR A 274 3.66 -4.11 -7.06
CA THR A 274 3.93 -2.78 -6.49
C THR A 274 2.79 -1.79 -6.74
N ILE A 275 2.40 -1.56 -7.98
CA ILE A 275 1.43 -0.50 -8.27
C ILE A 275 0.02 -0.93 -7.86
N ASP A 276 -0.41 -2.13 -8.24
CA ASP A 276 -1.77 -2.60 -7.97
C ASP A 276 -2.05 -2.75 -6.48
N VAL A 277 -1.06 -3.19 -5.70
CA VAL A 277 -1.21 -3.42 -4.26
C VAL A 277 -1.02 -2.16 -3.42
N TRP A 278 -0.17 -1.22 -3.83
CA TRP A 278 0.21 -0.11 -2.93
C TRP A 278 -0.16 1.27 -3.48
N PHE A 279 -0.36 1.41 -4.78
CA PHE A 279 -0.49 2.72 -5.43
C PHE A 279 -1.69 2.84 -6.36
N TYR A 280 -2.61 1.86 -6.37
CA TYR A 280 -3.79 1.92 -7.23
C TYR A 280 -4.69 3.11 -6.90
N ALA A 281 -4.84 3.47 -5.60
CA ALA A 281 -5.65 4.62 -5.17
C ALA A 281 -5.14 5.92 -5.79
N ARG A 282 -3.81 6.07 -5.89
CA ARG A 282 -3.16 7.24 -6.49
C ARG A 282 -3.44 7.40 -7.98
N LEU A 283 -3.48 6.28 -8.71
CA LEU A 283 -3.80 6.29 -10.14
C LEU A 283 -5.31 6.33 -10.39
N GLY A 284 -6.10 5.88 -9.42
CA GLY A 284 -7.54 5.68 -9.53
C GLY A 284 -7.90 4.64 -10.60
N TYR A 285 -9.19 4.33 -10.71
CA TYR A 285 -9.70 3.37 -11.68
C TYR A 285 -9.19 3.63 -13.12
N THR A 286 -9.34 4.86 -13.60
CA THR A 286 -8.96 5.24 -14.97
C THR A 286 -7.46 5.11 -15.20
N GLY A 287 -6.63 5.55 -14.25
CA GLY A 287 -5.18 5.45 -14.38
C GLY A 287 -4.70 4.00 -14.39
N MET A 288 -5.30 3.15 -13.57
CA MET A 288 -5.00 1.71 -13.53
C MET A 288 -5.35 1.02 -14.85
N ILE A 289 -6.53 1.31 -15.41
CA ILE A 289 -6.95 0.75 -16.70
C ILE A 289 -5.99 1.18 -17.81
N ILE A 290 -5.60 2.47 -17.86
CA ILE A 290 -4.65 2.98 -18.85
C ILE A 290 -3.28 2.30 -18.70
N LEU A 291 -2.77 2.17 -17.47
CA LEU A 291 -1.48 1.54 -17.19
C LEU A 291 -1.46 0.09 -17.69
N HIS A 292 -2.47 -0.69 -17.34
CA HIS A 292 -2.57 -2.09 -17.74
C HIS A 292 -2.76 -2.24 -19.25
N PHE A 293 -3.59 -1.41 -19.90
CA PHE A 293 -3.70 -1.42 -21.36
C PHE A 293 -2.37 -1.08 -22.04
N ALA A 294 -1.62 -0.09 -21.52
CA ALA A 294 -0.31 0.26 -22.06
C ALA A 294 0.69 -0.91 -21.91
N ALA A 295 0.67 -1.61 -20.78
CA ALA A 295 1.47 -2.80 -20.55
C ALA A 295 1.11 -3.94 -21.52
N VAL A 296 -0.19 -4.24 -21.69
CA VAL A 296 -0.71 -5.21 -22.65
C VAL A 296 -0.23 -4.92 -24.07
N ILE A 297 -0.36 -3.66 -24.53
CA ILE A 297 0.10 -3.23 -25.86
C ILE A 297 1.63 -3.41 -25.98
N GLY A 298 2.39 -2.97 -24.97
CA GLY A 298 3.83 -3.14 -24.92
C GLY A 298 4.25 -4.61 -25.04
N TYR A 299 3.58 -5.51 -24.31
CA TYR A 299 3.87 -6.94 -24.32
C TYR A 299 3.49 -7.56 -25.66
N ALA A 300 2.40 -7.11 -26.29
CA ALA A 300 2.01 -7.54 -27.63
C ALA A 300 3.08 -7.15 -28.67
N LEU A 301 3.62 -5.94 -28.58
CA LEU A 301 4.72 -5.49 -29.45
C LEU A 301 5.99 -6.34 -29.25
N VAL A 302 6.33 -6.70 -28.00
CA VAL A 302 7.42 -7.64 -27.71
C VAL A 302 7.16 -9.00 -28.33
N CYS A 303 5.95 -9.55 -28.18
CA CYS A 303 5.55 -10.81 -28.80
C CYS A 303 5.66 -10.78 -30.33
N ILE A 304 5.29 -9.67 -30.98
CA ILE A 304 5.46 -9.48 -32.43
C ILE A 304 6.96 -9.46 -32.76
N ARG A 305 7.76 -8.70 -32.02
CA ARG A 305 9.21 -8.56 -32.25
C ARG A 305 9.99 -9.87 -32.07
N LEU A 306 9.56 -10.72 -31.14
CA LEU A 306 10.14 -12.03 -30.87
C LEU A 306 9.51 -13.16 -31.71
N LYS A 307 8.52 -12.84 -32.55
CA LYS A 307 7.77 -13.79 -33.37
C LYS A 307 7.06 -14.87 -32.54
N TYR A 308 6.57 -14.51 -31.36
CA TYR A 308 5.80 -15.41 -30.49
C TYR A 308 4.31 -15.45 -30.87
N GLY A 309 3.80 -14.36 -31.46
CA GLY A 309 2.39 -14.13 -31.72
C GLY A 309 1.69 -13.44 -30.54
N VAL A 310 0.69 -12.58 -30.82
CA VAL A 310 0.02 -11.76 -29.80
C VAL A 310 -0.82 -12.56 -28.80
N LYS A 311 -1.19 -13.81 -29.15
CA LYS A 311 -2.01 -14.69 -28.32
C LYS A 311 -1.45 -14.95 -26.92
N TRP A 312 -0.14 -14.81 -26.73
CA TRP A 312 0.49 -15.00 -25.42
C TRP A 312 0.18 -13.89 -24.42
N VAL A 313 -0.43 -12.78 -24.87
CA VAL A 313 -0.85 -11.64 -24.04
C VAL A 313 -2.33 -11.72 -23.66
N ILE A 314 -3.04 -12.77 -24.07
CA ILE A 314 -4.45 -12.99 -23.73
C ILE A 314 -4.71 -12.91 -22.21
N PRO A 315 -3.89 -13.48 -21.31
CA PRO A 315 -4.16 -13.40 -19.87
C PRO A 315 -4.23 -11.96 -19.35
N ALA A 316 -3.30 -11.10 -19.75
CA ALA A 316 -3.29 -9.69 -19.37
C ALA A 316 -4.47 -8.91 -19.98
N PHE A 317 -4.86 -9.24 -21.21
CA PHE A 317 -6.06 -8.64 -21.80
C PHE A 317 -7.34 -9.06 -21.06
N LEU A 318 -7.45 -10.34 -20.69
CA LEU A 318 -8.61 -10.87 -19.96
C LEU A 318 -8.74 -10.25 -18.56
N GLU A 319 -7.62 -10.01 -17.88
CA GLU A 319 -7.59 -9.27 -16.61
C GLU A 319 -8.24 -7.89 -16.78
N VAL A 320 -7.78 -7.09 -17.74
CA VAL A 320 -8.33 -5.76 -17.99
C VAL A 320 -9.81 -5.83 -18.36
N ALA A 321 -10.21 -6.79 -19.20
CA ALA A 321 -11.60 -6.99 -19.58
C ALA A 321 -12.49 -7.39 -18.40
N PHE A 322 -11.99 -8.24 -17.51
CA PHE A 322 -12.70 -8.69 -16.31
C PHE A 322 -12.93 -7.55 -15.32
N ILE A 323 -11.88 -6.78 -15.03
CA ILE A 323 -11.95 -5.60 -14.15
C ILE A 323 -12.92 -4.57 -14.71
N PHE A 324 -12.79 -4.25 -16.00
CA PHE A 324 -13.70 -3.34 -16.67
C PHE A 324 -15.15 -3.82 -16.55
N SER A 325 -15.37 -5.13 -16.69
CA SER A 325 -16.72 -5.68 -16.65
C SER A 325 -17.37 -5.61 -15.27
N ILE A 326 -16.62 -5.97 -14.22
CA ILE A 326 -17.11 -5.91 -12.83
C ILE A 326 -17.39 -4.46 -12.42
N THR A 327 -16.46 -3.55 -12.71
CA THR A 327 -16.63 -2.15 -12.30
C THR A 327 -17.73 -1.42 -13.06
N GLN A 328 -17.80 -1.57 -14.39
CA GLN A 328 -18.72 -0.78 -15.21
C GLN A 328 -20.12 -1.40 -15.34
N PHE A 329 -20.24 -2.73 -15.36
CA PHE A 329 -21.53 -3.39 -15.59
C PHE A 329 -22.15 -3.97 -14.33
N VAL A 330 -21.35 -4.45 -13.37
CA VAL A 330 -21.87 -4.93 -12.08
C VAL A 330 -22.04 -3.77 -11.10
N GLY A 331 -21.21 -2.72 -11.24
CA GLY A 331 -21.25 -1.56 -10.35
C GLY A 331 -20.52 -1.79 -9.03
N ASP A 332 -19.72 -2.86 -8.94
CA ASP A 332 -18.87 -3.11 -7.79
C ASP A 332 -17.78 -2.03 -7.71
N PRO A 333 -17.44 -1.56 -6.49
CA PRO A 333 -16.34 -0.63 -6.31
C PRO A 333 -15.05 -1.24 -6.85
N TYR A 334 -14.24 -0.41 -7.52
CA TYR A 334 -12.95 -0.86 -8.02
C TYR A 334 -12.04 -1.23 -6.85
N VAL A 335 -11.78 -2.53 -6.71
CA VAL A 335 -10.93 -3.09 -5.68
C VAL A 335 -9.86 -3.97 -6.34
N PRO A 336 -8.56 -3.68 -6.15
CA PRO A 336 -7.52 -4.56 -6.63
C PRO A 336 -7.50 -5.87 -5.84
N HIS A 337 -8.11 -6.94 -6.36
CA HIS A 337 -7.98 -8.25 -5.74
C HIS A 337 -6.64 -8.88 -6.12
N ILE A 338 -5.82 -9.29 -5.14
CA ILE A 338 -4.56 -10.02 -5.40
C ILE A 338 -4.77 -11.24 -6.33
N THR A 339 -5.94 -11.86 -6.31
CA THR A 339 -6.30 -12.97 -7.21
C THR A 339 -6.75 -12.55 -8.60
N ALA A 340 -7.18 -11.29 -8.79
CA ALA A 340 -7.59 -10.74 -10.09
C ALA A 340 -6.42 -10.06 -10.84
N PHE A 341 -5.39 -9.57 -10.13
CA PHE A 341 -4.30 -8.76 -10.68
C PHE A 341 -2.98 -9.51 -10.87
N LEU A 342 -3.03 -10.67 -11.52
CA LEU A 342 -1.82 -11.43 -11.87
C LEU A 342 -1.73 -11.70 -13.38
N GLY A 343 -2.57 -11.07 -14.21
CA GLY A 343 -2.63 -11.37 -15.64
C GLY A 343 -1.38 -10.90 -16.38
N LEU A 344 -0.69 -9.84 -15.95
CA LEU A 344 0.62 -9.47 -16.49
C LEU A 344 1.69 -10.50 -16.11
N ILE A 345 1.73 -10.96 -14.85
CA ILE A 345 2.65 -12.03 -14.42
C ILE A 345 2.37 -13.34 -15.17
N VAL A 346 1.10 -13.74 -15.29
CA VAL A 346 0.71 -14.96 -16.02
C VAL A 346 1.07 -14.87 -17.50
N THR A 347 0.85 -13.70 -18.12
CA THR A 347 1.28 -13.41 -19.49
C THR A 347 2.79 -13.58 -19.64
N TYR A 348 3.57 -13.03 -18.72
CA TYR A 348 5.01 -13.17 -18.73
C TYR A 348 5.45 -14.64 -18.58
N LEU A 349 4.84 -15.40 -17.66
CA LEU A 349 5.13 -16.84 -17.52
C LEU A 349 4.80 -17.61 -18.81
N ALA A 350 3.73 -17.25 -19.51
CA ALA A 350 3.37 -17.83 -20.80
C ALA A 350 4.42 -17.50 -21.88
N MET A 351 4.93 -16.27 -21.90
CA MET A 351 6.04 -15.86 -22.79
C MET A 351 7.34 -16.60 -22.47
N LEU A 352 7.68 -16.81 -21.20
CA LEU A 352 8.84 -17.62 -20.80
C LEU A 352 8.70 -19.07 -21.25
N PHE A 353 7.51 -19.65 -21.06
CA PHE A 353 7.21 -21.00 -21.55
C PHE A 353 7.41 -21.09 -23.06
N ARG A 354 6.88 -20.13 -23.82
CA ARG A 354 7.06 -20.03 -25.27
C ARG A 354 8.52 -19.90 -25.69
N SER A 355 9.31 -19.12 -24.96
CA SER A 355 10.75 -18.94 -25.17
C SER A 355 11.53 -20.25 -24.94
N GLY A 356 11.10 -21.07 -23.97
CA GLY A 356 11.71 -22.35 -23.62
C GLY A 356 11.39 -23.51 -24.57
N ILE A 357 10.34 -23.39 -25.39
CA ILE A 357 9.96 -24.41 -26.38
C ILE A 357 10.89 -24.35 -27.60
N ASP A 358 11.34 -25.53 -28.06
CA ASP A 358 12.09 -25.66 -29.30
C ASP A 358 11.23 -25.22 -30.50
N LYS A 359 11.48 -24.00 -30.97
CA LYS A 359 10.77 -23.34 -32.09
C LYS A 359 10.71 -24.26 -33.33
N LYS A 360 11.79 -25.00 -33.62
CA LYS A 360 11.85 -25.89 -34.80
C LYS A 360 10.93 -27.10 -34.71
N LYS A 361 10.62 -27.58 -33.50
CA LYS A 361 9.84 -28.81 -33.29
C LYS A 361 8.33 -28.56 -33.16
N TYR A 362 7.94 -27.35 -32.76
CA TYR A 362 6.56 -27.09 -32.32
C TYR A 362 5.87 -25.90 -33.00
N ASP A 363 6.55 -25.05 -33.76
CA ASP A 363 5.91 -23.88 -34.39
C ASP A 363 4.72 -24.28 -35.29
N GLY A 364 4.84 -25.39 -36.05
CA GLY A 364 3.71 -25.89 -36.87
C GLY A 364 2.57 -26.60 -36.11
N LYS A 365 2.74 -26.91 -34.82
CA LYS A 365 1.73 -27.61 -34.00
C LYS A 365 1.05 -26.69 -32.97
N LEU A 366 1.75 -25.64 -32.52
CA LEU A 366 1.24 -24.68 -31.54
C LEU A 366 0.40 -23.57 -32.16
N ASP A 367 0.43 -23.39 -33.48
CA ASP A 367 -0.48 -22.49 -34.19
C ASP A 367 -1.90 -23.05 -34.35
N PHE A 368 -2.10 -24.34 -34.08
CA PHE A 368 -3.40 -25.03 -34.15
C PHE A 368 -4.05 -25.35 -32.80
N ILE A 369 -3.34 -25.16 -31.69
CA ILE A 369 -3.83 -25.48 -30.34
C ILE A 369 -3.92 -24.19 -29.55
N ILE A 370 -5.09 -23.56 -29.68
CA ILE A 370 -5.82 -22.59 -28.81
C ILE A 370 -6.66 -21.72 -29.75
#